data_AF-A0A542UZU6-F1
#
_entry.id   AF-A0A542UZU6-F1
#
_cell.length_a   1.000
_cell.length_b   1.000
_cell.length_c   1.000
_cell.angle_alpha   90.00
_cell.angle_beta   90.00
_cell.angle_gamma   90.00
#
_symmetry.space_group_name_H-M   'P 1'
#
loop_
_entity.id
_entity.type
_entity.pdbx_description
1 polymer ?
#
loop_
_entity_poly.entity_id
_entity_poly.type
_entity_poly.pdbx_seq_one_letter_code
_entity_poly.pdbx_strand_id
1 'polypeptide(L)'
;MPDDATAHDPWNDALSRYREIAVDAARYNVALLETLRSAWQPLVRPDTSMFRVLFTRYGQTGYEYHERIEVEYESTDRVRIALARQVPRRGDDRRVGPVIVAGDFARPENSVPVVESFLMQLAGA
;
A
#
# COMPACT_ATOMS: atom_id res chain seq x y z
N MET A 1 32.51 13.90 5.88
CA MET A 1 32.37 12.86 4.85
C MET A 1 30.91 12.83 4.44
N PRO A 2 30.55 12.87 3.16
CA PRO A 2 29.16 12.63 2.77
C PRO A 2 28.98 11.11 2.74
N ASP A 3 28.56 10.52 3.86
CA ASP A 3 28.34 9.08 3.96
C ASP A 3 27.05 8.71 3.21
N ASP A 4 27.21 8.06 2.05
CA ASP A 4 26.52 6.85 1.57
C ASP A 4 25.05 6.59 1.96
N ALA A 5 24.24 7.63 2.06
CA ALA A 5 22.80 7.53 1.95
C ALA A 5 22.39 7.70 0.47
N THR A 6 22.67 6.70 -0.37
CA THR A 6 21.70 6.40 -1.45
C THR A 6 20.40 6.03 -0.74
N ALA A 7 19.61 7.05 -0.40
CA ALA A 7 18.33 6.92 0.25
C ALA A 7 17.48 6.01 -0.62
N HIS A 8 17.23 4.80 -0.12
CA HIS A 8 16.27 3.87 -0.70
C HIS A 8 14.92 4.61 -0.73
N ASP A 9 14.52 5.13 -1.89
CA ASP A 9 13.23 5.80 -2.09
C ASP A 9 12.20 4.71 -2.45
N PRO A 10 11.43 4.21 -1.47
CA PRO A 10 10.54 3.07 -1.69
C PRO A 10 9.48 3.35 -2.75
N TRP A 11 9.15 4.62 -3.02
CA TRP A 11 8.24 5.00 -4.11
C TRP A 11 8.88 4.83 -5.47
N ASN A 12 10.14 5.22 -5.64
CA ASN A 12 10.88 4.95 -6.87
C ASN A 12 11.06 3.45 -7.10
N ASP A 13 11.32 2.69 -6.04
CA ASP A 13 11.47 1.23 -6.14
C ASP A 13 10.16 0.52 -6.46
N ALA A 14 9.04 1.00 -5.91
CA ALA A 14 7.71 0.51 -6.26
C ALA A 14 7.37 0.81 -7.72
N LEU A 15 7.67 2.03 -8.21
CA LEU A 15 7.42 2.43 -9.59
C LEU A 15 8.30 1.65 -10.58
N SER A 16 9.59 1.48 -10.28
CA SER A 16 10.53 0.79 -11.18
C SER A 16 10.13 -0.66 -11.44
N ARG A 17 9.57 -1.35 -10.44
CA ARG A 17 9.08 -2.73 -10.56
C ARG A 17 7.93 -2.91 -11.57
N TYR A 18 7.17 -1.86 -11.86
CA TYR A 18 6.01 -1.95 -12.77
C TYR A 18 6.22 -1.27 -14.12
N ARG A 19 7.10 -0.26 -14.22
CA ARG A 19 7.25 0.57 -15.43
C ARG A 19 7.57 -0.22 -16.70
N GLU A 20 8.28 -1.33 -16.57
CA GLU A 20 8.69 -2.17 -17.71
C GLU A 20 7.71 -3.32 -18.00
N ILE A 21 6.68 -3.51 -17.17
CA ILE A 21 5.72 -4.60 -17.31
C ILE A 21 4.53 -4.12 -18.14
N ALA A 22 4.37 -4.68 -19.34
CA ALA A 22 3.29 -4.34 -20.26
C ALA A 22 1.97 -5.09 -19.96
N VAL A 23 1.49 -5.04 -18.72
CA VAL A 23 0.19 -5.62 -18.30
C VAL A 23 -0.68 -4.56 -17.65
N ASP A 24 -2.00 -4.70 -17.77
CA ASP A 24 -2.95 -3.68 -17.31
C ASP A 24 -2.87 -3.43 -15.81
N ALA A 25 -2.63 -4.48 -15.01
CA ALA A 25 -2.37 -4.37 -13.57
C ALA A 25 -1.15 -3.46 -13.26
N ALA A 26 -0.06 -3.60 -14.02
CA ALA A 26 1.15 -2.80 -13.82
C ALA A 26 0.92 -1.33 -14.21
N ARG A 27 0.24 -1.10 -15.35
CA ARG A 27 -0.15 0.27 -15.77
C ARG A 27 -1.02 0.95 -14.73
N TYR A 28 -2.01 0.22 -14.21
CA TYR A 28 -2.86 0.68 -13.12
C TYR A 28 -2.04 1.02 -11.87
N ASN A 29 -1.15 0.12 -11.43
CA ASN A 29 -0.32 0.33 -10.25
C ASN A 29 0.61 1.54 -10.40
N VAL A 30 1.22 1.75 -11.58
CA VAL A 30 2.03 2.94 -11.87
C VAL A 30 1.19 4.21 -11.75
N ALA A 31 0.03 4.26 -12.41
CA ALA A 31 -0.85 5.43 -12.37
C ALA A 31 -1.32 5.77 -10.94
N LEU A 32 -1.67 4.74 -10.16
CA LEU A 32 -2.06 4.90 -8.76
C LEU A 32 -0.91 5.46 -7.92
N LEU A 33 0.28 4.87 -8.04
CA LEU A 33 1.48 5.30 -7.30
C LEU A 33 1.88 6.74 -7.67
N GLU A 34 1.91 7.09 -8.95
CA GLU A 34 2.27 8.45 -9.38
C GLU A 34 1.26 9.49 -8.88
N THR A 35 -0.04 9.15 -8.87
CA THR A 35 -1.11 10.01 -8.36
C THR A 35 -0.97 10.26 -6.86
N LEU A 36 -0.72 9.22 -6.07
CA LEU A 36 -0.67 9.32 -4.61
C LEU A 36 0.66 9.86 -4.07
N ARG A 37 1.74 9.79 -4.85
CA ARG A 37 3.10 10.06 -4.38
C ARG A 37 3.26 11.41 -3.70
N SER A 38 2.84 12.50 -4.35
CA SER A 38 3.09 13.86 -3.85
C SER A 38 2.48 14.11 -2.46
N ALA A 39 1.30 13.55 -2.20
CA ALA A 39 0.57 13.73 -0.94
C ALA A 39 1.03 12.73 0.15
N TRP A 40 1.33 11.49 -0.23
CA TRP A 40 1.46 10.40 0.72
C TRP A 40 2.90 9.90 0.92
N GLN A 41 3.85 10.30 0.07
CA GLN A 41 5.25 9.90 0.21
C GLN A 41 5.88 10.16 1.58
N PRO A 42 5.59 11.27 2.28
CA PRO A 42 6.12 11.50 3.63
C PRO A 42 5.50 10.63 4.72
N LEU A 43 4.34 10.01 4.46
CA LEU A 43 3.47 9.41 5.48
C LEU A 43 3.42 7.88 5.41
N VAL A 44 3.50 7.33 4.20
CA VAL A 44 3.38 5.89 3.96
C VAL A 44 4.46 5.37 3.02
N ARG A 45 4.75 4.09 3.19
CA ARG A 45 5.63 3.32 2.34
C ARG A 45 4.81 2.39 1.44
N PRO A 46 4.96 2.46 0.11
CA PRO A 46 4.46 1.43 -0.78
C PRO A 46 5.38 0.21 -0.74
N ASP A 47 4.77 -0.97 -0.79
CA ASP A 47 5.41 -2.25 -1.10
C ASP A 47 4.60 -2.92 -2.22
N THR A 48 5.25 -3.71 -3.06
CA THR A 48 4.72 -4.11 -4.36
C THR A 48 4.93 -5.59 -4.65
N SER A 49 3.90 -6.20 -5.20
CA SER A 49 3.90 -7.52 -5.86
C SER A 49 3.22 -7.41 -7.22
N MET A 50 3.32 -8.43 -8.08
CA MET A 50 2.83 -8.33 -9.47
C MET A 50 1.39 -7.79 -9.61
N PHE A 51 0.47 -8.16 -8.71
CA PHE A 51 -0.95 -7.77 -8.78
C PHE A 51 -1.42 -6.87 -7.63
N ARG A 52 -0.56 -6.62 -6.64
CA ARG A 52 -0.95 -5.94 -5.41
C ARG A 52 0.05 -4.88 -4.99
N VAL A 53 -0.47 -3.71 -4.66
CA VAL A 53 0.24 -2.62 -3.99
C VAL A 53 -0.21 -2.60 -2.52
N LEU A 54 0.75 -2.47 -1.62
CA LEU A 54 0.54 -2.38 -0.19
C LEU A 54 1.00 -1.00 0.28
N PHE A 55 0.15 -0.25 1.00
CA PHE A 55 0.58 0.96 1.67
C PHE A 55 0.66 0.72 3.17
N THR A 56 1.84 0.94 3.75
CA THR A 56 2.09 0.76 5.18
C THR A 56 2.49 2.08 5.80
N ARG A 57 1.92 2.43 6.96
CA ARG A 57 2.33 3.60 7.74
C ARG A 57 3.58 3.29 8.56
N TYR A 58 4.51 4.24 8.64
CA TYR A 58 5.62 4.16 9.58
C TYR A 58 5.12 4.39 11.02
N GLY A 59 5.33 3.42 11.91
CA GLY A 59 5.09 3.60 13.34
C GLY A 59 6.30 4.23 14.05
N GLN A 60 6.05 5.20 14.94
CA GLN A 60 7.04 5.80 15.86
C GLN A 60 7.67 4.79 16.83
N THR A 61 7.18 3.54 16.89
CA THR A 61 7.46 2.60 17.98
C THR A 61 8.49 1.53 17.67
N GLY A 62 9.06 1.50 16.47
CA GLY A 62 10.06 0.49 16.10
C GLY A 62 9.46 -0.91 16.05
N TYR A 63 9.12 -1.36 14.83
CA TYR A 63 8.50 -2.67 14.53
C TYR A 63 7.08 -2.86 15.06
N GLU A 64 6.10 -2.79 14.15
CA GLU A 64 5.27 -3.95 13.78
C GLU A 64 4.29 -3.53 12.67
N TYR A 65 4.23 -4.32 11.61
CA TYR A 65 3.43 -4.10 10.38
C TYR A 65 1.93 -4.33 10.63
N HIS A 66 1.38 -3.69 11.67
CA HIS A 66 0.06 -4.01 12.16
C HIS A 66 -1.06 -3.51 11.26
N GLU A 67 -0.86 -2.48 10.46
CA GLU A 67 -1.94 -1.92 9.64
C GLU A 67 -1.41 -1.55 8.26
N ARG A 68 -2.13 -2.00 7.22
CA ARG A 68 -1.78 -1.71 5.83
C ARG A 68 -3.02 -1.64 4.97
N ILE A 69 -2.90 -0.91 3.87
CA ILE A 69 -3.91 -0.89 2.81
C ILE A 69 -3.42 -1.78 1.69
N GLU A 70 -4.27 -2.70 1.25
CA GLU A 70 -4.01 -3.60 0.15
C GLU A 70 -4.85 -3.18 -1.04
N VAL A 71 -4.20 -2.87 -2.16
CA VAL A 71 -4.85 -2.59 -3.44
C VAL A 71 -4.49 -3.70 -4.40
N GLU A 72 -5.49 -4.45 -4.85
CA GLU A 72 -5.32 -5.58 -5.75
C GLU A 72 -6.14 -5.38 -7.01
N TYR A 73 -5.45 -5.36 -8.15
CA TYR A 73 -6.10 -5.31 -9.45
C TYR A 73 -6.62 -6.71 -9.80
N GLU A 74 -7.94 -6.86 -9.94
CA GLU A 74 -8.55 -8.13 -10.33
C GLU A 74 -8.80 -8.20 -11.84
N SER A 75 -9.31 -7.11 -12.42
CA SER A 75 -9.63 -7.01 -13.85
C SER A 75 -9.73 -5.56 -14.30
N THR A 76 -9.98 -5.35 -15.59
CA THR A 76 -10.16 -4.03 -16.22
C THR A 76 -11.27 -3.18 -15.62
N ASP A 77 -12.23 -3.80 -14.94
CA ASP A 77 -13.39 -3.11 -14.38
C ASP A 77 -13.44 -3.22 -12.84
N ARG A 78 -12.44 -3.85 -12.22
CA ARG A 78 -12.50 -4.19 -10.80
C ARG A 78 -11.15 -4.16 -10.09
N VAL A 79 -11.10 -3.37 -9.03
CA VAL A 79 -10.01 -3.31 -8.06
C VAL A 79 -10.58 -3.60 -6.67
N ARG A 80 -9.89 -4.48 -5.93
CA ARG A 80 -10.17 -4.75 -4.52
C ARG A 80 -9.28 -3.86 -3.66
N ILE A 81 -9.88 -3.10 -2.76
CA ILE A 81 -9.13 -2.24 -1.83
C ILE A 81 -9.53 -2.63 -0.40
N ALA A 82 -8.56 -2.90 0.46
CA ALA A 82 -8.82 -3.35 1.82
C ALA A 82 -7.89 -2.71 2.84
N LEU A 83 -8.44 -2.30 3.98
CA LEU A 83 -7.68 -2.01 5.20
C LEU A 83 -7.51 -3.31 5.99
N ALA A 84 -6.28 -3.79 6.08
CA ALA A 84 -5.89 -4.99 6.79
C ALA A 84 -5.16 -4.64 8.09
N ARG A 85 -5.57 -5.24 9.21
CA ARG A 85 -4.96 -5.11 10.53
C ARG A 85 -4.47 -6.45 11.08
N GLN A 86 -3.22 -6.56 11.52
CA GLN A 86 -2.73 -7.72 12.27
C GLN A 86 -3.06 -7.53 13.75
N VAL A 87 -4.01 -8.33 14.25
CA VAL A 87 -4.39 -8.31 15.67
C VAL A 87 -3.67 -9.48 16.37
N PRO A 88 -2.86 -9.24 17.41
CA PRO A 88 -2.34 -10.32 18.23
C PRO A 88 -3.51 -11.02 18.94
N ARG A 89 -3.57 -12.36 18.89
CA ARG A 89 -4.53 -13.12 19.70
C ARG A 89 -4.06 -13.15 21.15
N ARG A 90 -5.00 -13.03 22.10
CA ARG A 90 -4.69 -13.09 23.54
C ARG A 90 -4.07 -14.45 23.88
N GLY A 91 -2.82 -14.46 24.30
CA GLY A 91 -2.09 -15.66 24.75
C GLY A 91 -1.33 -16.43 23.67
N ASP A 92 -1.16 -15.89 22.47
CA ASP A 92 -0.42 -16.53 21.38
C ASP A 92 0.89 -15.75 21.09
N ASP A 93 2.05 -16.39 21.27
CA ASP A 93 3.38 -15.84 20.93
C ASP A 93 3.63 -15.82 19.40
N ARG A 94 2.70 -16.39 18.61
CA ARG A 94 2.76 -16.37 17.15
C ARG A 94 1.91 -15.25 16.58
N ARG A 95 2.52 -14.43 15.73
CA ARG A 95 1.85 -13.42 14.91
C ARG A 95 0.88 -14.11 13.95
N VAL A 96 -0.41 -14.08 14.26
CA VAL A 96 -1.48 -14.49 13.35
C VAL A 96 -1.60 -13.47 12.21
N GLY A 97 -1.96 -13.95 11.01
CA GLY A 97 -2.02 -13.16 9.77
C GLY A 97 -3.01 -11.98 9.78
N PRO A 98 -3.03 -11.19 8.69
CA PRO A 98 -3.85 -9.98 8.60
C PRO A 98 -5.35 -10.29 8.71
N VAL A 99 -6.05 -9.53 9.55
CA VAL A 99 -7.51 -9.46 9.65
C VAL A 99 -7.99 -8.30 8.79
N ILE A 100 -8.88 -8.54 7.82
CA ILE A 100 -9.47 -7.46 7.02
C ILE A 100 -10.55 -6.77 7.86
N VAL A 101 -10.40 -5.46 8.09
CA VAL A 101 -11.31 -4.67 8.92
C VAL A 101 -12.33 -3.93 8.06
N ALA A 102 -11.90 -3.43 6.90
CA ALA A 102 -12.77 -2.83 5.90
C ALA A 102 -12.25 -3.21 4.50
N GLY A 103 -13.16 -3.40 3.55
CA GLY A 103 -12.81 -3.66 2.17
C GLY A 103 -13.93 -3.27 1.23
N ASP A 104 -13.55 -2.76 0.06
CA ASP A 104 -14.48 -2.30 -0.97
C ASP A 104 -14.00 -2.72 -2.36
N PHE A 105 -14.94 -2.82 -3.29
CA PHE A 105 -14.67 -3.00 -4.71
C PHE A 105 -14.95 -1.70 -5.45
N ALA A 106 -13.92 -1.20 -6.11
CA ALA A 106 -14.03 0.00 -6.93
C ALA A 106 -13.80 -0.32 -8.41
N ARG A 107 -14.42 0.47 -9.28
CA ARG A 107 -13.93 0.59 -10.65
C ARG A 107 -12.56 1.30 -10.62
N PRO A 108 -11.62 0.97 -11.53
CA PRO A 108 -10.28 1.57 -11.50
C PRO A 108 -10.27 3.10 -11.47
N GLU A 109 -11.20 3.75 -12.19
CA GLU A 109 -11.33 5.22 -12.22
C GLU A 109 -11.72 5.84 -10.88
N ASN A 110 -12.37 5.07 -10.00
CA ASN A 110 -12.80 5.51 -8.67
C ASN A 110 -11.86 5.01 -7.57
N SER A 111 -10.78 4.30 -7.91
CA SER A 111 -9.93 3.65 -6.92
C SER A 111 -9.12 4.64 -6.09
N VAL A 112 -8.64 5.74 -6.68
CA VAL A 112 -7.87 6.78 -5.98
C VAL A 112 -8.60 7.33 -4.75
N PRO A 113 -9.82 7.88 -4.84
CA PRO A 113 -10.51 8.43 -3.67
C PRO A 113 -10.82 7.36 -2.60
N VAL A 114 -11.02 6.09 -2.98
CA VAL A 114 -11.21 4.99 -2.03
C VAL A 114 -9.90 4.67 -1.30
N VAL A 115 -8.78 4.59 -2.01
CA VAL A 115 -7.45 4.38 -1.41
C VAL A 115 -7.11 5.55 -0.49
N GLU A 116 -7.36 6.79 -0.90
CA GLU A 116 -7.15 7.98 -0.08
C GLU A 116 -8.00 7.96 1.19
N SER A 117 -9.27 7.56 1.11
CA SER A 117 -10.13 7.44 2.29
C SER A 117 -9.55 6.45 3.31
N PHE A 118 -9.06 5.29 2.86
CA PHE A 118 -8.39 4.35 3.75
C PHE A 118 -7.03 4.86 4.24
N LEU A 119 -6.28 5.59 3.42
CA LEU A 119 -5.00 6.19 3.82
C LEU A 119 -5.21 7.24 4.91
N MET A 120 -6.29 8.02 4.84
CA MET A 120 -6.70 8.93 5.91
C MET A 120 -7.04 8.16 7.20
N GLN A 121 -7.80 7.07 7.10
CA GLN A 121 -8.09 6.21 8.26
C GLN A 121 -6.81 5.61 8.87
N LEU A 122 -5.85 5.20 8.03
CA LEU A 122 -4.56 4.65 8.46
C LEU A 122 -3.65 5.73 9.09
N ALA A 123 -3.67 6.95 8.55
CA ALA A 123 -2.95 8.11 9.08
C ALA A 123 -3.55 8.65 10.38
N GLY A 124 -4.77 8.22 10.71
CA GLY A 124 -5.52 8.65 11.88
C GLY A 124 -6.65 9.59 11.47
N ALA A 125 -7.87 9.09 11.65
CA ALA A 125 -8.92 9.94 12.22
C ALA A 125 -8.43 10.58 13.54
#